data_AF-A0A5M3Y4S2-F1
#
_entry.id   AF-A0A5M3Y4S2-F1
#
_cell.length_a   1.000
_cell.length_b   1.000
_cell.length_c   1.000
_cell.angle_alpha   90.00
_cell.angle_beta   90.00
_cell.angle_gamma   90.00
#
_symmetry.space_group_name_H-M   'P 1'
#
loop_
_entity.id
_entity.type
_entity.pdbx_description
1 polymer ?
#
loop_
_entity_poly.entity_id
_entity_poly.type
_entity_poly.pdbx_seq_one_letter_code
_entity_poly.pdbx_strand_id
1 'polypeptide(L)'
;MDEQTLPKAGMTISVRTRRDVVIMDPARFMTAARTAYRDLHPDVSEEAAAESVTDVYDAVNILLDRLGRLTADAPEMPIGRDESRRGHRVLDRPDGLSPAGEIHQIVLNDPRPLQDYGCFLPEDPFALPSGSTPQED
;
A
#
# COMPACT_ATOMS: atom_id res chain seq x y z
N MET A 1 -1.35 -0.04 28.15
CA MET A 1 -2.15 -1.27 28.15
C MET A 1 -3.38 -0.91 27.34
N ASP A 2 -3.39 -1.22 26.04
CA ASP A 2 -4.53 -0.89 25.18
C ASP A 2 -5.70 -1.75 25.60
N GLU A 3 -6.76 -1.10 26.08
CA GLU A 3 -7.99 -1.74 26.51
C GLU A 3 -8.64 -2.36 25.26
N GLN A 4 -8.72 -3.70 25.22
CA GLN A 4 -9.30 -4.41 24.09
C GLN A 4 -10.77 -4.01 23.91
N THR A 5 -11.04 -3.20 22.89
CA THR A 5 -12.40 -2.76 22.58
C THR A 5 -13.04 -3.74 21.61
N LEU A 6 -14.01 -4.53 22.10
CA LEU A 6 -14.77 -5.45 21.27
C LEU A 6 -15.74 -4.69 20.34
N PRO A 7 -15.87 -5.07 19.05
CA PRO A 7 -16.88 -4.51 18.16
C PRO A 7 -18.29 -4.72 18.71
N LYS A 8 -19.12 -3.67 18.69
CA LYS A 8 -20.52 -3.71 19.17
C LYS A 8 -21.48 -3.33 18.05
N ALA A 9 -22.70 -3.85 18.10
CA ALA A 9 -23.75 -3.43 17.17
C ALA A 9 -23.97 -1.90 17.26
N GLY A 10 -24.10 -1.25 16.11
CA GLY A 10 -24.22 0.21 16.01
C GLY A 10 -22.89 0.98 16.05
N MET A 11 -21.75 0.30 16.20
CA MET A 11 -20.43 0.92 16.16
C MET A 11 -19.99 1.18 14.72
N THR A 12 -19.58 2.41 14.44
CA THR A 12 -18.91 2.77 13.18
C THR A 12 -17.40 2.62 13.36
N ILE A 13 -16.79 1.72 12.59
CA ILE A 13 -15.33 1.51 12.61
C ILE A 13 -14.78 1.92 11.25
N SER A 14 -14.00 3.01 11.23
CA SER A 14 -13.31 3.43 10.01
C SER A 14 -11.85 2.98 10.07
N VAL A 15 -11.43 2.25 9.05
CA VAL A 15 -10.06 1.76 8.89
C VAL A 15 -9.45 2.46 7.68
N ARG A 16 -8.30 3.11 7.88
CA ARG A 16 -7.56 3.82 6.84
C ARG A 16 -6.13 3.29 6.81
N THR A 17 -5.65 2.94 5.62
CA THR A 17 -4.30 2.42 5.42
C THR A 17 -3.64 3.18 4.28
N ARG A 18 -2.39 3.60 4.46
CA ARG A 18 -1.56 4.17 3.40
C ARG A 18 -0.23 3.43 3.38
N ARG A 19 0.18 2.99 2.18
CA ARG A 19 1.47 2.36 1.94
C ARG A 19 2.15 3.07 0.78
N ASP A 20 3.29 3.64 1.06
CA ASP A 20 4.14 4.27 0.08
C ASP A 20 5.25 3.28 -0.29
N VAL A 21 5.46 3.07 -1.59
CA VAL A 21 6.52 2.22 -2.14
C VAL A 21 7.22 2.95 -3.28
N VAL A 22 8.45 2.56 -3.56
CA VAL A 22 9.17 3.04 -4.74
C VAL A 22 9.66 1.86 -5.55
N ILE A 23 9.40 1.89 -6.85
CA ILE A 23 9.96 0.94 -7.82
C ILE A 23 11.45 1.27 -7.98
N MET A 24 12.31 0.40 -7.45
CA MET A 24 13.77 0.52 -7.55
C MET A 24 14.32 -0.25 -8.75
N ASP A 25 13.65 -1.36 -9.11
CA ASP A 25 13.98 -2.18 -10.27
C ASP A 25 12.70 -2.43 -11.10
N PRO A 26 12.47 -1.63 -12.17
CA PRO A 26 11.28 -1.79 -13.00
C PRO A 26 11.18 -3.15 -13.69
N ALA A 27 12.30 -3.79 -14.04
CA ALA A 27 12.27 -5.08 -14.71
C ALA A 27 11.77 -6.17 -13.77
N ARG A 28 12.32 -6.23 -12.54
CA ARG A 28 11.84 -7.16 -11.50
C ARG A 28 10.39 -6.89 -11.13
N PHE A 29 10.01 -5.63 -11.03
CA PHE A 29 8.63 -5.23 -10.75
C PHE A 29 7.65 -5.76 -11.80
N MET A 30 7.96 -5.58 -13.09
CA MET A 30 7.13 -6.10 -14.19
C MET A 30 7.07 -7.63 -14.20
N THR A 31 8.18 -8.32 -13.94
CA THR A 31 8.21 -9.79 -13.81
C THR A 31 7.34 -10.27 -12.64
N ALA A 32 7.40 -9.58 -11.49
CA ALA A 32 6.59 -9.91 -10.32
C ALA A 32 5.09 -9.73 -10.62
N ALA A 33 4.71 -8.65 -11.29
CA ALA A 33 3.32 -8.41 -11.70
C ALA A 33 2.80 -9.46 -12.70
N ARG A 34 3.60 -9.85 -13.70
CA ARG A 34 3.23 -10.93 -14.64
C ARG A 34 3.08 -12.28 -13.96
N THR A 35 3.93 -12.55 -12.98
CA THR A 35 3.81 -13.76 -12.14
C THR A 35 2.50 -13.71 -11.35
N ALA A 36 2.19 -12.58 -10.72
CA ALA A 36 0.93 -12.39 -10.01
C ALA A 36 -0.30 -12.51 -10.92
N TYR A 37 -0.23 -12.02 -12.16
CA TYR A 37 -1.29 -12.19 -13.16
C TYR A 37 -1.55 -13.66 -13.47
N ARG A 38 -0.49 -14.45 -13.67
CA ARG A 38 -0.60 -15.89 -13.92
C ARG A 38 -1.14 -16.65 -12.71
N ASP A 39 -0.83 -16.21 -11.51
CA ASP A 39 -1.42 -16.79 -10.30
C ASP A 39 -2.94 -16.55 -10.22
N LEU A 40 -3.43 -15.41 -10.74
CA LEU A 40 -4.88 -15.13 -10.85
C LEU A 40 -5.51 -15.87 -12.03
N HIS A 41 -4.75 -16.12 -13.09
CA HIS A 41 -5.19 -16.75 -14.32
C HIS A 41 -4.30 -17.95 -14.68
N PRO A 42 -4.47 -19.10 -14.01
CA PRO A 42 -3.56 -20.24 -14.13
C PRO A 42 -3.43 -20.82 -15.54
N ASP A 43 -4.45 -20.63 -16.38
CA ASP A 43 -4.50 -21.12 -17.76
C ASP A 43 -3.73 -20.24 -18.76
N VAL A 44 -3.20 -19.09 -18.31
CA VAL A 44 -2.51 -18.12 -19.15
C VAL A 44 -1.01 -18.41 -19.22
N SER A 45 -0.46 -18.40 -20.44
CA SER A 45 0.99 -18.58 -20.66
C SER A 45 1.80 -17.34 -20.25
N GLU A 46 3.12 -17.46 -20.21
CA GLU A 46 3.99 -16.33 -19.88
C GLU A 46 3.92 -15.20 -20.91
N GLU A 47 3.84 -15.56 -22.19
CA GLU A 47 3.72 -14.62 -23.31
C GLU A 47 2.42 -13.84 -23.21
N ALA A 48 1.30 -14.52 -22.97
CA ALA A 48 0.00 -13.89 -22.81
C ALA A 48 -0.08 -13.01 -21.55
N ALA A 49 0.62 -13.37 -20.48
CA ALA A 49 0.77 -12.51 -19.31
C ALA A 49 1.59 -11.25 -19.62
N ALA A 50 2.63 -11.35 -20.45
CA ALA A 50 3.41 -10.19 -20.90
C ALA A 50 2.61 -9.26 -21.83
N GLU A 51 1.67 -9.79 -22.61
CA GLU A 51 0.71 -9.01 -23.41
C GLU A 51 -0.39 -8.36 -22.57
N SER A 52 -0.74 -8.95 -21.42
CA SER A 52 -1.77 -8.42 -20.51
C SER A 52 -1.21 -7.40 -19.52
N VAL A 53 0.07 -7.51 -19.16
CA VAL A 53 0.76 -6.59 -18.24
C VAL A 53 1.86 -5.86 -19.03
N THR A 54 1.45 -4.78 -19.67
CA THR A 54 2.28 -4.06 -20.64
C THR A 54 2.97 -2.85 -20.04
N ASP A 55 2.33 -2.21 -19.06
CA ASP A 55 2.84 -1.01 -18.41
C ASP A 55 2.78 -1.06 -16.87
N VAL A 56 3.22 0.05 -16.26
CA VAL A 56 3.29 0.19 -14.81
C VAL A 56 1.90 0.25 -14.16
N TYR A 57 0.89 0.79 -14.83
CA TYR A 57 -0.47 0.86 -14.31
C TYR A 57 -1.10 -0.53 -14.29
N ASP A 58 -0.92 -1.31 -15.36
CA ASP A 58 -1.35 -2.71 -15.39
C ASP A 58 -0.70 -3.49 -14.24
N ALA A 59 0.62 -3.34 -14.10
CA ALA A 59 1.39 -4.04 -13.08
C ALA A 59 0.95 -3.68 -11.65
N VAL A 60 0.72 -2.39 -11.38
CA VAL A 60 0.20 -1.90 -10.09
C VAL A 60 -1.18 -2.50 -9.82
N ASN A 61 -2.09 -2.45 -10.78
CA ASN A 61 -3.45 -2.95 -10.62
C ASN A 61 -3.46 -4.45 -10.32
N ILE A 62 -2.70 -5.25 -11.08
CA ILE A 62 -2.63 -6.70 -10.86
C ILE A 62 -2.08 -7.05 -9.48
N LEU A 63 -1.03 -6.36 -9.02
CA LEU A 63 -0.49 -6.61 -7.68
C LEU A 63 -1.48 -6.23 -6.59
N LEU A 64 -2.22 -5.13 -6.75
CA LEU A 64 -3.28 -4.73 -5.82
C LEU A 64 -4.44 -5.72 -5.83
N ASP A 65 -4.88 -6.20 -6.99
CA ASP A 65 -5.96 -7.19 -7.11
C ASP A 65 -5.56 -8.53 -6.48
N ARG A 66 -4.31 -8.96 -6.68
CA ARG A 66 -3.80 -10.24 -6.14
C ARG A 66 -3.58 -10.20 -4.64
N LEU A 67 -2.93 -9.15 -4.14
CA LEU A 67 -2.35 -9.11 -2.79
C LEU A 67 -3.05 -8.12 -1.86
N GLY A 68 -3.89 -7.23 -2.38
CA GLY A 68 -4.42 -6.08 -1.64
C GLY A 68 -3.36 -5.05 -1.24
N ARG A 69 -2.11 -5.22 -1.71
CA ARG A 69 -0.95 -4.36 -1.40
C ARG A 69 0.16 -4.55 -2.43
N LEU A 70 0.99 -3.54 -2.63
CA LEU A 70 2.09 -3.62 -3.58
C LEU A 70 3.27 -4.48 -3.12
N THR A 71 3.50 -4.59 -1.81
CA THR A 71 4.60 -5.38 -1.23
C THR A 71 4.07 -6.60 -0.49
N ALA A 72 4.18 -7.79 -1.08
CA ALA A 72 3.68 -9.04 -0.50
C ALA A 72 4.30 -9.33 0.89
N ASP A 73 5.60 -9.05 1.06
CA ASP A 73 6.40 -9.44 2.23
C ASP A 73 6.98 -8.25 2.99
N ALA A 74 6.35 -7.07 2.94
CA ALA A 74 6.73 -6.03 3.91
C ALA A 74 6.29 -6.51 5.30
N PRO A 75 7.19 -6.55 6.32
CA PRO A 75 6.77 -6.88 7.67
C PRO A 75 5.64 -5.95 8.06
N GLU A 76 4.53 -6.49 8.56
CA GLU A 76 3.43 -5.69 9.05
C GLU A 76 3.97 -4.78 10.15
N MET A 77 4.00 -3.48 9.90
CA MET A 77 4.31 -2.52 10.95
C MET A 77 3.24 -2.69 12.04
N PRO A 78 3.63 -2.81 13.32
CA PRO A 78 2.67 -2.93 14.40
C PRO A 78 1.66 -1.79 14.31
N ILE A 79 0.37 -2.12 14.40
CA ILE A 79 -0.70 -1.11 14.47
C ILE A 79 -0.48 -0.32 15.77
N GLY A 80 0.15 0.85 15.66
CA GLY A 80 0.61 1.65 16.80
C GLY A 80 1.58 2.74 16.34
N ARG A 81 1.85 3.73 17.20
CA ARG A 81 2.82 4.80 16.96
C ARG A 81 4.23 4.22 16.90
N ASP A 82 4.61 3.63 15.78
CA ASP A 82 6.02 3.39 15.48
C ASP A 82 6.40 4.21 14.26
N GLU A 83 7.52 4.91 14.40
CA GLU A 83 8.05 5.78 13.38
C GLU A 83 8.50 4.88 12.23
N SER A 84 7.71 4.87 11.15
CA SER A 84 8.13 4.32 9.86
C SER A 84 9.62 4.59 9.68
N ARG A 85 10.45 3.57 9.45
CA ARG A 85 11.89 3.71 9.17
C ARG A 85 12.07 4.62 7.95
N ARG A 86 12.11 5.93 8.19
CA ARG A 86 12.28 6.94 7.16
C ARG A 86 13.69 6.76 6.58
N GLY A 87 13.76 6.68 5.26
CA GLY A 87 15.03 6.82 4.53
C GLY A 87 15.81 5.54 4.21
N HIS A 88 15.34 4.33 4.56
CA HIS A 88 16.05 3.11 4.14
C HIS A 88 15.47 2.53 2.86
N ARG A 89 16.24 2.61 1.76
CA ARG A 89 15.91 1.95 0.49
C ARG A 89 16.35 0.49 0.53
N VAL A 90 15.45 -0.42 0.23
CA VAL A 90 15.78 -1.84 0.05
C VAL A 90 15.99 -2.08 -1.44
N LEU A 91 17.25 -2.30 -1.85
CA LEU A 91 17.63 -2.38 -3.26
C LEU A 91 17.42 -3.77 -3.87
N ASP A 92 17.58 -4.83 -3.07
CA ASP A 92 17.65 -6.20 -3.59
C ASP A 92 16.36 -7.01 -3.38
N ARG A 93 15.22 -6.33 -3.21
CA ARG A 93 13.94 -7.04 -3.06
C ARG A 93 13.58 -7.80 -4.34
N PRO A 94 13.00 -9.01 -4.22
CA PRO A 94 12.66 -9.84 -5.38
C PRO A 94 11.56 -9.21 -6.24
N ASP A 95 10.69 -8.39 -5.64
CA ASP A 95 9.60 -7.67 -6.31
C ASP A 95 10.05 -6.33 -6.93
N GLY A 96 11.33 -5.95 -6.81
CA GLY A 96 11.84 -4.67 -7.31
C GLY A 96 11.30 -3.44 -6.58
N LEU A 97 10.56 -3.62 -5.48
CA LEU A 97 9.95 -2.56 -4.70
C LEU A 97 10.74 -2.28 -3.42
N SER A 98 10.85 -1.01 -3.06
CA SER A 98 11.30 -0.58 -1.74
C SER A 98 10.13 0.06 -0.99
N PRO A 99 9.72 -0.48 0.17
CA PRO A 99 8.81 0.22 1.07
C PRO A 99 9.37 1.60 1.43
N ALA A 100 8.52 2.62 1.43
CA ALA A 100 8.87 4.01 1.71
C ALA A 100 8.06 4.63 2.87
N GLY A 101 7.01 3.95 3.32
CA GLY A 101 6.23 4.33 4.50
C GLY A 101 4.96 3.50 4.62
N GLU A 102 4.48 3.33 5.86
CA GLU A 102 3.22 2.64 6.13
C GLU A 102 2.52 3.32 7.31
N ILE A 103 1.25 3.69 7.12
CA ILE A 103 0.42 4.31 8.15
C ILE A 103 -0.91 3.56 8.21
N HIS A 104 -1.31 3.17 9.42
CA HIS A 104 -2.61 2.56 9.71
C HIS A 104 -3.35 3.39 10.76
N GLN A 105 -4.62 3.66 10.52
CA GLN A 105 -5.48 4.36 11.47
C GLN A 105 -6.81 3.63 11.60
N ILE A 106 -7.15 3.28 12.84
CA ILE A 106 -8.45 2.71 13.20
C ILE A 106 -9.16 3.73 14.08
N VAL A 107 -10.31 4.21 13.62
CA VAL A 107 -11.15 5.18 14.35
C VAL A 107 -12.44 4.49 14.75
N LEU A 108 -12.62 4.34 16.06
CA LEU A 108 -13.80 3.75 16.68
C LEU A 108 -14.87 4.83 16.91
N ASN A 109 -16.11 4.53 16.55
CA ASN A 109 -17.22 5.49 16.54
C ASN A 109 -16.87 6.76 15.76
N ASP A 110 -16.34 6.59 14.54
CA ASP A 110 -15.90 7.72 13.72
C ASP A 110 -17.05 8.72 13.54
N PRO A 111 -16.94 9.96 14.07
CA PRO A 111 -17.99 10.97 13.95
C PRO A 111 -18.18 11.43 12.50
N ARG A 112 -17.20 11.16 11.63
CA ARG A 112 -17.25 11.36 10.18
C ARG A 112 -16.81 10.05 9.50
N PRO A 113 -17.69 9.03 9.48
CA PRO A 113 -17.38 7.77 8.82
C PRO A 113 -16.87 8.01 7.41
N LEU A 114 -15.98 7.15 6.92
CA LEU A 114 -15.70 7.07 5.49
C LEU A 114 -17.05 6.92 4.76
N GLN A 115 -17.46 7.98 4.07
CA GLN A 115 -18.69 8.00 3.27
C GLN A 115 -18.42 7.27 1.94
N ASP A 116 -19.48 6.86 1.25
CA ASP A 116 -19.44 6.07 0.00
C ASP A 116 -18.60 6.70 -1.14
N TYR A 117 -18.11 7.94 -0.98
CA TYR A 117 -17.26 8.67 -1.94
C TYR A 117 -15.74 8.51 -1.72
N GLY A 118 -15.29 7.66 -0.79
CA GLY A 118 -13.90 7.17 -0.73
C GLY A 118 -12.86 8.11 -0.09
N CYS A 119 -11.59 7.93 -0.48
CA CYS A 119 -10.39 8.53 0.14
C CYS A 119 -10.27 10.07 0.05
N PHE A 120 -11.26 10.76 -0.50
CA PHE A 120 -11.28 12.20 -0.71
C PHE A 120 -11.98 12.92 0.45
N LEU A 121 -11.42 12.81 1.65
CA LEU A 121 -11.83 13.66 2.76
C LEU A 121 -11.45 15.13 2.47
N PRO A 122 -12.21 16.12 2.98
CA PRO A 122 -11.86 17.54 2.84
C PRO A 122 -10.48 17.89 3.40
N GLU A 123 -9.99 17.10 4.35
CA GLU A 123 -8.64 17.15 4.90
C GLU A 123 -8.02 15.75 4.69
N ASP A 124 -6.88 15.67 3.99
CA ASP A 124 -6.16 14.42 3.82
C ASP A 124 -5.47 14.04 5.15
N PRO A 125 -5.90 12.96 5.83
CA PRO A 125 -5.29 12.53 7.10
C PRO A 125 -3.83 12.09 6.93
N PHE A 126 -3.36 11.96 5.69
CA PHE A 126 -1.99 11.61 5.33
C PHE A 126 -1.22 12.77 4.67
N ALA A 127 -1.76 14.00 4.66
CA ALA A 127 -1.03 15.15 4.15
C ALA A 127 0.31 15.31 4.89
N LEU A 128 1.40 15.43 4.14
CA LEU A 128 2.70 15.77 4.73
C LEU A 128 2.63 17.20 5.28
N PRO A 129 3.28 17.49 6.42
CA PRO A 129 3.36 18.85 6.93
C PRO A 129 3.99 19.76 5.87
N SER A 130 3.34 20.88 5.59
CA SER A 130 3.85 21.89 4.65
C SER A 130 5.07 22.59 5.24
N GLY A 131 6.26 22.00 5.08
CA GLY A 131 7.46 22.54 5.70
C GLY A 131 8.71 21.68 5.57
N SER A 132 9.19 21.48 4.35
CA SER A 132 10.61 21.17 4.09
C SER A 132 10.97 21.71 2.71
N THR A 133 11.23 23.02 2.65
CA THR A 133 12.02 23.61 1.57
C THR A 133 13.41 22.96 1.59
N PRO A 134 13.98 22.55 0.44
CA PRO A 134 15.38 22.17 0.38
C PRO A 134 16.22 23.39 0.78
N GLN A 135 17.05 23.24 1.79
CA GLN A 135 18.15 24.18 2.01
C GLN A 135 19.24 23.76 1.02
N GLU A 136 19.36 24.51 -0.07
CA GLU A 136 20.52 24.45 -0.97
C GLU A 136 21.73 25.05 -0.22
N ASP A 137 22.81 24.26 -0.10
CA ASP A 137 24.18 24.72 0.16
C ASP A 137 25.03 24.39 -1.07
#